data_AF-A0A4Q7PGA7-F1
#
_entry.id   AF-A0A4Q7PGA7-F1
#
_cell.length_a   1.000
_cell.length_b   1.000
_cell.length_c   1.000
_cell.angle_alpha   90.00
_cell.angle_beta   90.00
_cell.angle_gamma   90.00
#
_symmetry.space_group_name_H-M   'P 1'
#
loop_
_entity.id
_entity.type
_entity.pdbx_description
1 polymer ?
#
loop_
_entity_poly.entity_id
_entity_poly.type
_entity_poly.pdbx_seq_one_letter_code
_entity_poly.pdbx_strand_id
1 'polypeptide(L)'
;MSILFKSFFFLSFIIVCTSCNATKTSNSSTEDNDLTNSEYSEMKSQGFSLGTLSTNKSSGCSIVLTIEKMEDKLDPVNIEEFVKGGMPQKVWVKYASMRMANRCENARPVTIQEMQIIVQ
;
A
#
# COMPACT_ATOMS: atom_id res chain seq x y z
N MET A 1 14.60 13.70 64.14
CA MET A 1 13.65 14.27 63.17
C MET A 1 14.39 14.28 61.85
N SER A 2 14.26 13.36 60.89
CA SER A 2 13.27 12.34 60.53
C SER A 2 14.03 11.41 59.56
N ILE A 3 14.36 10.16 59.89
CA ILE A 3 13.55 8.94 59.71
C ILE A 3 12.90 8.86 58.32
N LEU A 4 13.45 7.93 57.51
CA LEU A 4 12.79 7.12 56.48
C LEU A 4 12.39 7.79 55.16
N PHE A 5 13.30 7.74 54.18
CA PHE A 5 12.93 7.50 52.77
C PHE A 5 13.51 6.16 52.32
N LYS A 6 13.04 5.08 52.96
CA LYS A 6 13.08 3.73 52.40
C LYS A 6 12.00 3.68 51.31
N SER A 7 12.34 3.99 50.07
CA SER A 7 11.56 3.52 48.92
C SER A 7 12.41 2.55 48.14
N PHE A 8 12.36 1.33 48.64
CA PHE A 8 12.75 0.10 47.98
C PHE A 8 11.73 -0.11 46.84
N PHE A 9 11.88 0.60 45.73
CA PHE A 9 11.03 0.39 44.55
C PHE A 9 11.76 -0.52 43.57
N PHE A 10 11.56 -1.82 43.84
CA PHE A 10 11.39 -2.92 42.88
C PHE A 10 11.94 -2.65 41.48
N LEU A 11 13.14 -3.16 41.18
CA LEU A 11 13.33 -4.50 40.61
C LEU A 11 12.71 -4.65 39.21
N SER A 12 13.57 -4.43 38.21
CA SER A 12 13.75 -5.28 37.03
C SER A 12 12.48 -5.88 36.40
N PHE A 13 12.02 -5.25 35.33
CA PHE A 13 11.20 -5.92 34.33
C PHE A 13 12.01 -6.10 33.05
N ILE A 14 12.85 -7.12 33.05
CA ILE A 14 13.44 -7.70 31.84
C ILE A 14 12.37 -8.64 31.27
N ILE A 15 11.67 -8.22 30.22
CA ILE A 15 11.00 -9.17 29.33
C ILE A 15 11.95 -9.45 28.17
N VAL A 16 12.47 -10.68 28.18
CA VAL A 16 13.03 -11.36 27.01
C VAL A 16 11.86 -11.89 26.19
N CYS A 17 11.79 -11.51 24.90
CA CYS A 17 11.09 -12.28 23.89
C CYS A 17 12.09 -12.69 22.80
N THR A 18 12.69 -13.86 22.97
CA THR A 18 13.44 -14.55 21.93
C THR A 18 12.50 -15.32 21.00
N SER A 19 12.96 -15.39 19.75
CA SER A 19 12.64 -16.35 18.68
C SER A 19 11.55 -15.97 17.67
N CYS A 20 12.00 -15.78 16.43
CA CYS A 20 11.25 -16.19 15.25
C CYS A 20 12.25 -16.67 14.18
N ASN A 21 12.77 -17.89 14.33
CA ASN A 21 13.39 -18.60 13.21
C ASN A 21 12.26 -19.20 12.38
N ALA A 22 11.76 -18.46 11.40
CA ALA A 22 10.84 -18.99 10.41
C ALA A 22 11.65 -19.61 9.26
N THR A 23 11.99 -20.90 9.39
CA THR A 23 12.46 -21.69 8.25
C THR A 23 11.25 -21.96 7.34
N LYS A 24 11.12 -21.23 6.22
CA LYS A 24 10.22 -21.61 5.15
C LYS A 24 11.03 -22.10 3.96
N THR A 25 11.17 -23.42 3.89
CA THR A 25 11.41 -24.12 2.63
C THR A 25 10.23 -23.81 1.71
N SER A 26 10.50 -23.23 0.55
CA SER A 26 9.57 -23.20 -0.58
C SER A 26 10.37 -23.59 -1.81
N ASN A 27 10.22 -24.85 -2.19
CA ASN A 27 10.57 -25.33 -3.51
C ASN A 27 9.36 -25.15 -4.43
N SER A 28 9.66 -25.01 -5.72
CA SER A 28 8.82 -25.18 -6.90
C SER A 28 7.77 -24.12 -7.23
N SER A 29 8.23 -23.14 -8.00
CA SER A 29 7.88 -22.92 -9.42
C SER A 29 6.40 -22.84 -9.81
N THR A 30 5.95 -21.60 -10.07
CA THR A 30 5.18 -21.19 -11.25
C THR A 30 5.57 -19.75 -11.55
N GLU A 31 6.09 -19.48 -12.76
CA GLU A 31 6.34 -18.13 -13.27
C GLU A 31 5.01 -17.47 -13.66
N ASP A 32 4.25 -17.10 -12.64
CA ASP A 32 3.43 -15.89 -12.62
C ASP A 32 4.06 -15.06 -11.51
N ASN A 33 4.33 -13.77 -11.70
CA ASN A 33 4.83 -12.89 -10.64
C ASN A 33 3.73 -12.68 -9.57
N ASP A 34 3.43 -13.75 -8.82
CA ASP A 34 2.50 -13.77 -7.70
C ASP A 34 3.18 -13.02 -6.55
N LEU A 35 2.63 -11.84 -6.25
CA LEU A 35 3.10 -10.99 -5.15
C LEU A 35 3.22 -11.87 -3.90
N THR A 36 4.43 -12.00 -3.38
CA THR A 36 4.63 -12.81 -2.18
C THR A 36 3.77 -12.25 -1.05
N ASN A 37 3.21 -13.11 -0.20
CA ASN A 37 2.40 -12.66 0.95
C ASN A 37 3.21 -11.68 1.85
N SER A 38 4.53 -11.87 1.94
CA SER A 38 5.45 -10.93 2.58
C SER A 38 5.43 -9.55 1.93
N GLU A 39 5.63 -9.44 0.62
CA GLU A 39 5.63 -8.17 -0.11
C GLU A 39 4.28 -7.45 -0.02
N TYR A 40 3.19 -8.20 -0.17
CA TYR A 40 1.84 -7.66 0.01
C TYR A 40 1.65 -7.05 1.42
N SER A 41 2.09 -7.77 2.45
CA SER A 41 1.98 -7.30 3.83
C SER A 41 2.85 -6.09 4.12
N GLU A 42 4.06 -6.04 3.55
CA GLU A 42 5.00 -4.95 3.67
C GLU A 42 4.46 -3.68 3.03
N MET A 43 4.08 -3.75 1.75
CA MET A 43 3.54 -2.61 1.00
C MET A 43 2.28 -2.05 1.68
N LYS A 44 1.41 -2.92 2.17
CA LYS A 44 0.23 -2.51 2.94
C LYS A 44 0.62 -1.83 4.27
N SER A 45 1.62 -2.35 4.99
CA SER A 45 2.11 -1.75 6.24
C SER A 45 2.72 -0.36 6.02
N GLN A 46 3.28 -0.13 4.84
CA GLN A 46 3.81 1.16 4.40
C GLN A 46 2.72 2.13 3.90
N GLY A 47 1.45 1.71 3.89
CA GLY A 47 0.30 2.53 3.50
C GLY A 47 -0.05 2.48 2.02
N PHE A 48 0.57 1.60 1.22
CA PHE A 48 0.18 1.41 -0.17
C PHE A 48 -1.09 0.57 -0.29
N SER A 49 -1.87 0.88 -1.32
CA SER A 49 -2.99 0.09 -1.78
C SER A 49 -2.61 -0.61 -3.08
N LEU A 50 -3.02 -1.87 -3.25
CA LEU A 50 -2.89 -2.57 -4.51
C LEU A 50 -4.01 -2.13 -5.44
N GLY A 51 -3.67 -1.76 -6.67
CA GLY A 51 -4.66 -1.39 -7.66
C GLY A 51 -4.27 -1.74 -9.08
N THR A 52 -5.29 -1.73 -9.93
CA THR A 52 -5.17 -2.04 -11.36
C THR A 52 -5.55 -0.80 -12.16
N LEU A 53 -4.70 -0.43 -13.12
CA LEU A 53 -4.98 0.65 -14.05
C LEU A 53 -5.71 0.10 -15.28
N SER A 54 -6.75 0.81 -15.70
CA SER A 54 -7.51 0.50 -16.91
C SER A 54 -7.73 1.77 -17.72
N THR A 55 -7.69 1.66 -19.05
CA THR A 55 -8.05 2.77 -19.92
C THR A 55 -9.55 2.84 -20.09
N ASN A 56 -10.09 4.05 -20.07
CA ASN A 56 -11.49 4.32 -20.36
C ASN A 56 -11.55 5.30 -21.54
N LYS A 57 -12.44 5.02 -22.50
CA LYS A 57 -12.59 5.82 -23.74
C LYS A 57 -13.49 7.04 -23.56
N SER A 58 -13.99 7.29 -22.35
CA SER A 58 -14.85 8.43 -22.06
C SER A 58 -14.08 9.75 -22.11
N SER A 59 -14.68 10.77 -22.74
CA SER A 59 -14.11 12.11 -22.86
C SER A 59 -13.94 12.74 -21.48
N GLY A 60 -12.69 12.86 -21.01
CA GLY A 60 -12.34 13.49 -19.72
C GLY A 60 -11.89 12.52 -18.61
N CYS A 61 -11.98 11.20 -18.83
CA CYS A 61 -11.63 10.16 -17.87
C CYS A 61 -10.85 9.04 -18.57
N SER A 62 -9.61 9.31 -18.96
CA SER A 62 -8.84 8.37 -19.80
C SER A 62 -8.29 7.17 -19.04
N ILE A 63 -8.04 7.31 -17.74
CA ILE A 63 -7.44 6.27 -16.90
C ILE A 63 -8.26 6.14 -15.61
N VAL A 64 -8.59 4.91 -15.25
CA VAL A 64 -9.26 4.57 -13.99
C VAL A 64 -8.38 3.61 -13.20
N LEU A 65 -8.13 3.95 -11.95
CA LEU A 65 -7.44 3.11 -10.97
C LEU A 65 -8.49 2.40 -10.11
N THR A 66 -8.48 1.07 -10.11
CA THR A 66 -9.39 0.27 -9.27
C THR A 66 -8.61 -0.34 -8.12
N ILE A 67 -9.01 -0.07 -6.88
CA ILE A 67 -8.39 -0.66 -5.69
C ILE A 67 -8.98 -2.04 -5.42
N GLU A 68 -8.15 -3.09 -5.45
CA GLU A 68 -8.61 -4.50 -5.50
C GLU A 68 -9.53 -4.90 -4.34
N LYS A 69 -9.30 -4.38 -3.13
CA LYS A 69 -10.06 -4.80 -1.93
C LYS A 69 -11.40 -4.10 -1.75
N MET A 70 -11.55 -2.90 -2.26
CA MET A 70 -12.74 -2.07 -2.03
C MET A 70 -13.57 -1.89 -3.30
N GLU A 71 -13.07 -2.38 -4.44
CA GLU A 71 -13.56 -2.06 -5.78
C GLU A 71 -13.76 -0.55 -5.99
N ASP A 72 -13.00 0.26 -5.24
CA ASP A 72 -13.09 1.72 -5.27
C ASP A 72 -12.42 2.19 -6.55
N LYS A 73 -13.21 2.88 -7.38
CA LYS A 73 -12.78 3.41 -8.68
C LYS A 73 -12.34 4.85 -8.49
N LEU A 74 -11.09 5.10 -8.83
CA LEU A 74 -10.41 6.36 -8.63
C LEU A 74 -10.01 6.96 -9.99
N ASP A 75 -10.11 8.28 -10.06
CA ASP A 75 -9.67 9.11 -11.19
C ASP A 75 -8.37 9.84 -10.81
N PRO A 76 -7.20 9.25 -11.10
CA PRO A 76 -5.92 9.85 -10.76
C PRO A 76 -5.60 11.05 -11.66
N VAL A 77 -5.62 12.27 -11.10
CA VAL A 77 -5.46 13.50 -11.89
C VAL A 77 -4.06 13.73 -12.43
N ASN A 78 -3.04 13.17 -11.76
CA ASN A 78 -1.63 13.33 -12.08
C ASN A 78 -0.98 12.01 -12.55
N ILE A 79 -1.77 11.07 -13.07
CA ILE A 79 -1.28 9.76 -13.50
C ILE A 79 -0.18 9.85 -14.58
N GLU A 80 -0.27 10.83 -15.46
CA GLU A 80 0.67 11.07 -16.55
C GLU A 80 2.12 11.28 -16.07
N GLU A 81 2.30 11.73 -14.82
CA GLU A 81 3.61 11.89 -14.22
C GLU A 81 4.30 10.54 -13.93
N PHE A 82 3.52 9.48 -13.70
CA PHE A 82 3.98 8.16 -13.28
C PHE A 82 4.04 7.13 -14.42
N VAL A 83 3.30 7.35 -15.52
CA VAL A 83 3.18 6.38 -16.64
C VAL A 83 3.96 6.78 -17.90
N LYS A 84 4.97 7.65 -17.78
CA LYS A 84 5.75 8.20 -18.92
C LYS A 84 6.43 7.15 -19.82
N GLY A 85 6.64 5.93 -19.32
CA GLY A 85 7.27 4.81 -20.05
C GLY A 85 6.31 3.73 -20.54
N GLY A 86 5.01 3.89 -20.31
CA GLY A 86 4.00 2.86 -20.58
C GLY A 86 3.01 2.73 -19.42
N MET A 87 1.86 2.13 -19.70
CA MET A 87 0.80 1.93 -18.71
C MET A 87 0.97 0.55 -18.04
N PRO A 88 1.43 0.48 -16.78
CA PRO A 88 1.49 -0.79 -16.06
C PRO A 88 0.07 -1.27 -15.74
N GLN A 89 -0.14 -2.58 -15.76
CA GLN A 89 -1.45 -3.14 -15.44
C GLN A 89 -1.72 -3.09 -13.92
N LYS A 90 -0.75 -3.49 -13.10
CA LYS A 90 -0.83 -3.50 -11.63
C LYS A 90 0.17 -2.55 -11.00
N VAL A 91 -0.28 -1.84 -9.97
CA VAL A 91 0.52 -0.84 -9.25
C VAL A 91 0.23 -0.86 -7.76
N TRP A 92 1.26 -0.55 -6.98
CA TRP A 92 1.12 -0.12 -5.59
C TRP A 92 0.99 1.40 -5.55
N VAL A 93 -0.02 1.91 -4.86
CA VAL A 93 -0.34 3.34 -4.89
C VAL A 93 -0.69 3.89 -3.52
N LYS A 94 -0.14 5.08 -3.20
CA LYS A 94 -0.64 5.98 -2.17
C LYS A 94 -1.34 7.15 -2.82
N TYR A 95 -2.50 7.52 -2.32
CA TYR A 95 -3.30 8.57 -2.92
C TYR A 95 -4.07 9.36 -1.87
N ALA A 96 -4.40 10.58 -2.22
CA ALA A 96 -5.27 11.45 -1.44
C ALA A 96 -6.53 11.79 -2.22
N SER A 97 -7.69 11.72 -1.55
CA SER A 97 -8.97 12.14 -2.09
C SER A 97 -8.97 13.64 -2.39
N MET A 98 -9.45 14.03 -3.56
CA MET A 98 -9.62 15.43 -3.93
C MET A 98 -11.07 15.88 -3.74
N ARG A 99 -11.28 17.20 -3.63
CA ARG A 99 -12.60 17.84 -3.53
C ARG A 99 -13.10 18.47 -4.83
N MET A 100 -12.47 18.15 -5.96
CA MET A 100 -12.92 18.65 -7.26
C MET A 100 -14.13 17.86 -7.75
N ALA A 101 -14.84 18.41 -8.73
CA ALA A 101 -15.92 17.70 -9.41
C ALA A 101 -15.36 16.45 -10.11
N ASN A 102 -16.15 15.37 -10.11
CA ASN A 102 -15.77 14.14 -10.80
C ASN A 102 -15.68 14.39 -12.31
N ARG A 103 -14.58 13.97 -12.93
CA ARG A 103 -14.45 13.93 -14.40
C ARG A 103 -15.00 12.62 -14.96
N CYS A 104 -14.96 11.57 -14.15
CA CYS A 104 -15.50 10.25 -14.45
C CYS A 104 -16.90 10.10 -13.85
N GLU A 105 -17.81 9.42 -14.55
CA GLU A 105 -19.15 9.12 -14.03
C GLU A 105 -19.12 8.23 -12.78
N ASN A 106 -18.22 7.24 -12.78
CA ASN A 106 -18.15 6.20 -11.75
C ASN A 106 -16.77 6.14 -11.07
N ALA A 107 -16.03 7.25 -11.04
CA ALA A 107 -14.76 7.32 -10.32
C ALA A 107 -14.53 8.70 -9.71
N ARG A 108 -14.00 8.71 -8.48
CA ARG A 108 -13.77 9.96 -7.73
C ARG A 108 -12.34 10.46 -7.94
N PRO A 109 -12.12 11.78 -8.01
CA PRO A 109 -10.81 12.35 -8.27
C PRO A 109 -9.86 12.15 -7.10
N VAL A 110 -8.64 11.72 -7.41
CA VAL A 110 -7.56 11.53 -6.45
C VAL A 110 -6.25 12.08 -7.00
N THR A 111 -5.36 12.49 -6.10
CA THR A 111 -3.95 12.76 -6.43
C THR A 111 -3.12 11.58 -5.97
N ILE A 112 -2.31 11.04 -6.87
CA ILE A 112 -1.30 10.02 -6.55
C ILE A 112 -0.14 10.73 -5.86
N GLN A 113 0.23 10.22 -4.69
CA GLN A 113 1.36 10.71 -3.91
C GLN A 113 2.61 9.89 -4.21
N GLU A 114 2.45 8.57 -4.27
CA GLU A 114 3.52 7.62 -4.58
C GLU A 114 2.94 6.46 -5.42
N MET A 115 3.69 5.99 -6.40
CA MET A 115 3.36 4.81 -7.20
C MET A 115 4.59 3.92 -7.35
N GLN A 116 4.41 2.62 -7.21
CA GLN A 116 5.40 1.61 -7.58
C GLN A 116 4.79 0.64 -8.57
N ILE A 117 5.53 0.35 -9.63
CA ILE A 117 5.13 -0.54 -10.71
C ILE A 117 5.43 -1.97 -10.28
N ILE A 118 4.46 -2.87 -10.46
CA ILE A 118 4.72 -4.31 -10.33
C ILE A 118 5.17 -4.78 -11.71
N VAL A 119 6.45 -5.08 -11.84
CA VAL A 119 7.02 -5.60 -13.10
C VAL A 119 6.57 -7.05 -13.23
N GLN A 120 5.87 -7.35 -14.33
CA GLN A 120 5.56 -8.71 -14.74
C GLN A 120 6.68 -9.27 -15.60
#